data_AF-A0A210PYG8-F1
#
_entry.id   AF-A0A210PYG8-F1
#
_cell.length_a   1.000
_cell.length_b   1.000
_cell.length_c   1.000
_cell.angle_alpha   90.00
_cell.angle_beta   90.00
_cell.angle_gamma   90.00
#
_symmetry.space_group_name_H-M   'P 1'
#
loop_
_entity.id
_entity.type
_entity.pdbx_description
1 polymer ?
#
loop_
_entity_poly.entity_id
_entity_poly.type
_entity_poly.pdbx_seq_one_letter_code
_entity_poly.pdbx_strand_id
1 'polypeptide(L)'
;MGTQITRITMGTEIPRITMATQIPRITMGAQIPRITMGTQITRITMGTQIPRITMGTQISRITTGAQIPRITMGTQIPRITMGAQIARITMGTQIPRITMGAQIPRITMGAQIPRITMGT
;
A
#
# COMPACT_ATOMS: atom_id res chain seq x y z
N MET A 1 24.84 -4.06 -7.49
CA MET A 1 24.49 -4.65 -6.19
C MET A 1 23.06 -4.27 -5.84
N GLY A 2 22.10 -5.20 -5.94
CA GLY A 2 20.71 -4.93 -5.53
C GLY A 2 20.56 -5.20 -4.04
N THR A 3 20.14 -4.20 -3.26
CA THR A 3 19.82 -4.41 -1.83
C THR A 3 18.44 -5.04 -1.72
N GLN A 4 18.33 -6.19 -1.03
CA GLN A 4 17.07 -6.85 -0.72
C GLN A 4 16.76 -6.70 0.77
N ILE A 5 15.53 -6.29 1.09
CA ILE A 5 15.05 -6.21 2.47
C ILE A 5 13.81 -7.07 2.61
N THR A 6 13.97 -8.22 3.26
CA THR A 6 12.86 -9.06 3.71
C THR A 6 12.64 -8.82 5.21
N ARG A 7 11.41 -8.53 5.63
CA ARG A 7 11.10 -8.33 7.06
C ARG A 7 9.67 -8.67 7.44
N ILE A 8 9.49 -9.25 8.61
CA ILE A 8 8.23 -9.31 9.35
C ILE A 8 8.35 -8.39 10.57
N THR A 9 7.30 -7.65 10.92
CA THR A 9 7.34 -6.74 12.09
C THR A 9 5.99 -6.73 12.78
N MET A 10 6.01 -6.89 14.10
CA MET A 10 4.86 -6.85 14.99
C MET A 10 5.12 -5.78 16.05
N GLY A 11 4.08 -5.04 16.45
CA GLY A 11 4.20 -4.01 17.47
C GLY A 11 3.04 -3.03 17.44
N THR A 12 2.91 -2.23 18.49
CA THR A 12 1.80 -1.27 18.63
C THR A 12 1.97 -0.10 17.65
N GLU A 13 3.16 0.49 17.61
CA GLU A 13 3.53 1.57 16.70
C GLU A 13 4.77 1.18 15.89
N ILE A 14 4.68 1.31 14.56
CA ILE A 14 5.73 0.83 13.66
C ILE A 14 6.09 1.89 12.61
N PRO A 15 6.71 3.01 13.02
CA PRO A 15 7.30 3.97 12.11
C PRO A 15 8.46 3.32 11.35
N ARG A 16 8.49 3.47 10.03
CA ARG A 16 9.67 3.05 9.25
C ARG A 16 9.80 3.74 7.90
N ILE A 17 11.04 4.02 7.56
CA ILE A 17 11.50 4.34 6.20
C ILE A 17 12.27 3.12 5.66
N THR A 18 12.08 2.76 4.40
CA THR A 18 12.80 1.64 3.78
C THR A 18 13.18 2.00 2.36
N MET A 19 14.46 1.82 2.02
CA MET A 19 15.00 2.00 0.69
C MET A 19 15.79 0.75 0.31
N ALA A 20 15.35 0.06 -0.75
CA ALA A 20 16.01 -1.14 -1.27
C ALA A 20 15.48 -1.47 -2.67
N THR A 21 16.24 -2.23 -3.44
CA THR A 21 15.80 -2.66 -4.78
C THR A 21 14.59 -3.59 -4.70
N GLN A 22 14.61 -4.54 -3.76
CA GLN A 22 13.57 -5.55 -3.56
C GLN A 22 13.08 -5.50 -2.10
N ILE A 23 11.77 -5.33 -1.89
CA ILE A 23 11.19 -5.18 -0.54
C ILE A 23 9.98 -6.10 -0.33
N PRO A 24 10.18 -7.38 0.02
CA PRO A 24 9.14 -8.23 0.58
C PRO A 24 8.91 -7.90 2.06
N ARG A 25 7.68 -7.57 2.46
CA ARG A 25 7.40 -7.23 3.86
C ARG A 25 6.00 -7.59 4.37
N ILE A 26 5.96 -8.08 5.60
CA ILE A 26 4.73 -8.27 6.38
C ILE A 26 4.79 -7.37 7.61
N THR A 27 3.66 -6.76 7.99
CA THR A 27 3.57 -5.98 9.23
C THR A 27 2.19 -6.04 9.84
N MET A 28 2.14 -6.24 11.15
CA MET A 28 0.91 -6.11 11.93
C MET A 28 1.15 -5.11 13.07
N GLY A 29 0.21 -4.20 13.29
CA GLY A 29 0.30 -3.23 14.39
C GLY A 29 -0.84 -2.23 14.42
N ALA A 30 -1.01 -1.49 15.51
CA ALA A 30 -2.11 -0.53 15.62
C ALA A 30 -1.88 0.70 14.73
N GLN A 31 -0.68 1.30 14.82
CA GLN A 31 -0.28 2.49 14.06
C GLN A 31 0.93 2.17 13.17
N ILE A 32 0.79 2.33 11.85
CA ILE A 32 1.85 1.91 10.90
C ILE A 32 2.20 3.03 9.90
N PRO A 33 2.81 4.14 10.35
CA PRO A 33 3.30 5.21 9.49
C PRO A 33 4.54 4.77 8.69
N ARG A 34 4.47 4.83 7.36
CA ARG A 34 5.58 4.34 6.51
C ARG A 34 5.84 5.09 5.23
N ILE A 35 7.13 5.14 4.92
CA ILE A 35 7.67 5.52 3.60
C ILE A 35 8.46 4.34 3.05
N THR A 36 8.26 4.01 1.79
CA THR A 36 8.97 2.89 1.14
C THR A 36 9.31 3.24 -0.29
N MET A 37 10.60 3.14 -0.63
CA MET A 37 11.16 3.44 -1.94
C MET A 37 11.89 2.19 -2.44
N GLY A 38 11.58 1.72 -3.65
CA GLY A 38 12.25 0.55 -4.21
C GLY A 38 11.73 0.16 -5.57
N THR A 39 12.46 -0.65 -6.32
CA THR A 39 12.06 -1.06 -7.67
C THR A 39 10.88 -2.03 -7.63
N GLN A 40 10.97 -3.05 -6.75
CA GLN A 40 9.96 -4.09 -6.57
C GLN A 40 9.54 -4.12 -5.10
N ILE A 41 8.25 -3.88 -4.84
CA ILE A 41 7.71 -3.79 -3.48
C ILE A 41 6.53 -4.74 -3.35
N THR A 42 6.65 -5.74 -2.47
CA THR A 42 5.57 -6.66 -2.12
C THR A 42 5.26 -6.53 -0.65
N ARG A 43 4.05 -6.06 -0.29
CA ARG A 43 3.71 -5.81 1.12
C ARG A 43 2.34 -6.30 1.53
N ILE A 44 2.30 -6.94 2.69
CA ILE A 44 1.08 -7.27 3.43
C ILE A 44 1.06 -6.44 4.70
N THR A 45 -0.08 -5.84 5.04
CA THR A 45 -0.20 -5.07 6.28
C THR A 45 -1.59 -5.14 6.88
N MET A 46 -1.63 -5.41 8.17
CA MET A 46 -2.83 -5.35 8.98
C MET A 46 -2.63 -4.33 10.10
N GLY A 47 -3.61 -3.47 10.34
CA GLY A 47 -3.53 -2.51 11.44
C GLY A 47 -4.69 -1.55 11.52
N THR A 48 -4.78 -0.76 12.59
CA THR A 48 -5.91 0.15 12.77
C THR A 48 -5.75 1.41 11.91
N GLN A 49 -4.59 2.06 11.99
CA GLN A 49 -4.26 3.27 11.25
C GLN A 49 -3.01 3.05 10.40
N ILE A 50 -3.12 3.24 9.09
CA ILE A 50 -2.07 2.85 8.14
C ILE A 50 -1.71 3.98 7.16
N PRO A 51 -1.14 5.10 7.64
CA PRO A 51 -0.64 6.18 6.79
C PRO A 51 0.60 5.75 6.01
N ARG A 52 0.56 5.86 4.67
CA ARG A 52 1.67 5.37 3.82
C ARG A 52 1.96 6.17 2.57
N ILE A 53 3.25 6.29 2.28
CA ILE A 53 3.79 6.72 0.99
C ILE A 53 4.61 5.58 0.40
N THR A 54 4.49 5.36 -0.91
CA THR A 54 5.20 4.26 -1.59
C THR A 54 5.53 4.62 -3.01
N MET A 55 6.79 4.48 -3.37
CA MET A 55 7.28 4.76 -4.71
C MET A 55 8.08 3.57 -5.21
N GLY A 56 7.80 3.15 -6.44
CA GLY A 56 8.49 2.02 -7.03
C GLY A 56 7.93 1.61 -8.38
N THR A 57 8.71 0.86 -9.16
CA THR A 57 8.31 0.45 -10.51
C THR A 57 7.15 -0.55 -10.46
N GLN A 58 7.28 -1.59 -9.63
CA GLN A 58 6.28 -2.64 -9.43
C GLN A 58 5.87 -2.70 -7.96
N ILE A 59 4.57 -2.55 -7.68
CA ILE A 59 4.08 -2.43 -6.32
C ILE A 59 2.85 -3.32 -6.09
N SER A 60 3.07 -4.46 -5.45
CA SER A 60 2.04 -5.40 -5.01
C SER A 60 1.69 -5.16 -3.54
N ARG A 61 0.42 -4.85 -3.23
CA ARG A 61 0.01 -4.61 -1.83
C ARG A 61 -1.32 -5.23 -1.45
N ILE A 62 -1.33 -5.83 -0.27
CA ILE A 62 -2.54 -6.20 0.47
C ILE A 62 -2.58 -5.37 1.75
N THR A 63 -3.73 -4.81 2.07
CA THR A 63 -3.90 -4.08 3.32
C THR A 63 -5.28 -4.20 3.90
N THR A 64 -5.33 -4.45 5.20
CA THR A 64 -6.56 -4.39 5.98
C THR A 64 -6.39 -3.44 7.16
N GLY A 65 -7.37 -2.57 7.38
CA GLY A 65 -7.36 -1.66 8.53
C GLY A 65 -8.53 -0.73 8.64
N ALA A 66 -8.71 -0.05 9.77
CA ALA A 66 -9.84 0.86 9.95
C ALA A 66 -9.67 2.14 9.11
N GLN A 67 -8.48 2.74 9.16
CA GLN A 67 -8.15 4.02 8.52
C GLN A 67 -6.91 3.87 7.64
N ILE A 68 -7.07 4.14 6.34
CA ILE A 68 -6.04 3.82 5.35
C ILE A 68 -5.76 5.02 4.42
N PRO A 69 -5.08 6.08 4.90
CA PRO A 69 -4.60 7.17 4.05
C PRO A 69 -3.31 6.79 3.31
N ARG A 70 -3.32 6.90 1.97
CA ARG A 70 -2.22 6.38 1.13
C ARG A 70 -1.92 7.20 -0.10
N ILE A 71 -0.62 7.33 -0.36
CA ILE A 71 -0.09 7.80 -1.65
C ILE A 71 0.73 6.69 -2.28
N THR A 72 0.62 6.54 -3.60
CA THR A 72 1.52 5.68 -4.35
C THR A 72 1.78 6.19 -5.74
N MET A 73 3.05 6.12 -6.13
CA MET A 73 3.47 6.28 -7.52
C MET A 73 4.23 5.04 -7.98
N GLY A 74 3.94 4.56 -9.18
CA GLY A 74 4.65 3.42 -9.78
C GLY A 74 4.17 3.05 -11.17
N THR A 75 4.81 2.10 -11.84
CA THR A 75 4.40 1.71 -13.20
C THR A 75 3.27 0.69 -13.15
N GLN A 76 3.42 -0.36 -12.35
CA GLN A 76 2.44 -1.44 -12.18
C GLN A 76 2.04 -1.55 -10.71
N ILE A 77 0.75 -1.50 -10.44
CA ILE A 77 0.24 -1.30 -9.08
C ILE A 77 -0.94 -2.24 -8.76
N PRO A 78 -0.71 -3.56 -8.65
CA PRO A 78 -1.74 -4.51 -8.20
C PRO A 78 -2.03 -4.40 -6.70
N ARG A 79 -3.31 -4.23 -6.35
CA ARG A 79 -3.71 -3.92 -4.97
C ARG A 79 -5.02 -4.48 -4.50
N ILE A 80 -5.02 -4.87 -3.23
CA ILE A 80 -6.21 -5.17 -2.44
C ILE A 80 -6.18 -4.29 -1.18
N THR A 81 -7.29 -3.64 -0.87
CA THR A 81 -7.41 -2.84 0.35
C THR A 81 -8.80 -2.98 0.95
N MET A 82 -8.86 -3.37 2.22
CA MET A 82 -10.08 -3.56 2.99
C MET A 82 -10.06 -2.65 4.21
N GLY A 83 -11.11 -1.88 4.45
CA GLY A 83 -11.13 -0.98 5.59
C GLY A 83 -12.32 -0.05 5.67
N ALA A 84 -12.61 0.49 6.86
CA ALA A 84 -13.77 1.35 7.07
C ALA A 84 -13.64 2.69 6.31
N GLN A 85 -12.52 3.38 6.46
CA GLN A 85 -12.23 4.64 5.77
C GLN A 85 -10.90 4.56 5.03
N ILE A 86 -10.94 4.86 3.73
CA ILE A 86 -9.83 4.64 2.83
C ILE A 86 -9.63 5.84 1.91
N ALA A 87 -8.64 6.68 2.23
CA ALA A 87 -8.22 7.79 1.38
C ALA A 87 -7.02 7.41 0.52
N ARG A 88 -7.11 7.54 -0.82
CA ARG A 88 -6.00 7.16 -1.71
C ARG A 88 -5.71 8.12 -2.84
N ILE A 89 -4.42 8.33 -3.08
CA ILE A 89 -3.89 8.86 -4.33
C ILE A 89 -3.02 7.78 -4.96
N THR A 90 -3.25 7.46 -6.23
CA THR A 90 -2.44 6.47 -6.95
C THR A 90 -2.15 6.94 -8.36
N MET A 91 -0.88 6.93 -8.74
CA MET A 91 -0.42 7.31 -10.07
C MET A 91 0.40 6.19 -10.66
N GLY A 92 0.07 5.79 -11.88
CA GLY A 92 0.83 4.76 -12.56
C GLY A 92 0.25 4.31 -13.88
N THR A 93 0.99 3.52 -14.64
CA THR A 93 0.54 3.08 -15.97
C THR A 93 -0.60 2.05 -15.86
N GLN A 94 -0.43 1.06 -14.99
CA GLN A 94 -1.33 -0.09 -14.82
C GLN A 94 -1.72 -0.25 -13.35
N ILE A 95 -3.02 -0.14 -13.05
CA ILE A 95 -3.51 -0.07 -11.67
C ILE A 95 -4.70 -1.01 -11.44
N PRO A 96 -4.49 -2.34 -11.46
CA PRO A 96 -5.53 -3.29 -11.06
C PRO A 96 -5.77 -3.21 -9.56
N ARG A 97 -7.02 -2.97 -9.15
CA ARG A 97 -7.36 -2.75 -7.74
C ARG A 97 -8.70 -3.33 -7.30
N ILE A 98 -8.70 -3.89 -6.10
CA ILE A 98 -9.89 -4.27 -5.35
C ILE A 98 -9.94 -3.43 -4.08
N THR A 99 -11.12 -2.89 -3.78
CA THR A 99 -11.37 -2.10 -2.58
C THR A 99 -12.67 -2.52 -1.91
N MET A 100 -12.64 -2.73 -0.61
CA MET A 100 -13.82 -2.92 0.21
C MET A 100 -13.82 -1.93 1.37
N GLY A 101 -14.90 -1.17 1.56
CA GLY A 101 -14.98 -0.19 2.64
C GLY A 101 -16.17 0.76 2.58
N ALA A 102 -16.49 1.40 3.71
CA ALA A 102 -17.64 2.30 3.83
C ALA A 102 -17.37 3.68 3.23
N GLN A 103 -16.19 4.27 3.46
CA GLN A 103 -15.84 5.61 2.97
C GLN A 103 -14.54 5.56 2.13
N ILE A 104 -14.62 5.88 0.84
CA ILE A 104 -13.51 5.65 -0.11
C ILE A 104 -13.23 6.88 -0.99
N PRO A 105 -12.71 7.99 -0.45
CA PRO A 105 -12.17 9.07 -1.27
C PRO A 105 -10.93 8.62 -2.04
N ARG A 106 -10.91 8.83 -3.36
CA ARG A 106 -9.78 8.41 -4.20
C ARG A 106 -9.52 9.28 -5.41
N ILE A 107 -8.25 9.43 -5.72
CA ILE A 107 -7.73 9.99 -6.97
C ILE A 107 -6.85 8.92 -7.62
N THR A 108 -7.03 8.69 -8.92
CA THR A 108 -6.22 7.72 -9.65
C THR A 108 -5.99 8.21 -11.07
N MET A 109 -4.73 8.35 -11.46
CA MET A 109 -4.37 8.62 -12.85
C MET A 109 -3.51 7.49 -13.39
N GLY A 110 -3.86 7.00 -14.58
CA GLY A 110 -3.17 5.91 -15.24
C GLY A 110 -3.80 5.54 -16.57
N ALA A 111 -3.04 4.78 -17.37
CA ALA A 111 -3.47 4.38 -18.69
C ALA A 111 -4.50 3.23 -18.64
N GLN A 112 -4.33 2.28 -17.72
CA GLN A 112 -5.25 1.17 -17.53
C GLN A 112 -5.55 0.97 -16.04
N ILE A 113 -6.83 1.02 -15.68
CA ILE A 113 -7.29 1.02 -14.28
C ILE A 113 -8.43 0.01 -14.07
N PRO A 114 -8.18 -1.31 -14.14
CA PRO A 114 -9.17 -2.30 -13.74
C PRO A 114 -9.53 -2.13 -12.27
N ARG A 115 -10.82 -2.01 -11.94
CA ARG A 115 -11.25 -1.71 -10.58
C ARG A 115 -12.51 -2.44 -10.17
N ILE A 116 -12.46 -3.00 -8.97
CA ILE A 116 -13.62 -3.47 -8.20
C ILE A 116 -13.72 -2.62 -6.93
N THR A 117 -14.93 -2.20 -6.57
CA THR A 117 -15.20 -1.52 -5.30
C THR A 117 -16.49 -2.01 -4.72
N MET A 118 -16.43 -2.52 -3.49
CA MET A 118 -17.58 -2.93 -2.71
C MET A 118 -17.73 -1.98 -1.52
N GLY A 119 -18.87 -1.31 -1.44
CA GLY A 119 -19.28 -0.51 -0.31
C GLY A 119 -20.20 -1.30 0.61
N THR A 120 -20.21 -0.94 1.88
CA THR A 120 -21.25 -1.27 2.85
C THR A 120 -21.95 0.01 3.25
#